data_AF-A0A2M7WNZ1-F1
#
_entry.id   AF-A0A2M7WNZ1-F1
#
_cell.length_a   1.000
_cell.length_b   1.000
_cell.length_c   1.000
_cell.angle_alpha   90.00
_cell.angle_beta   90.00
_cell.angle_gamma   90.00
#
_symmetry.space_group_name_H-M   'P 1'
#
loop_
_entity.id
_entity.type
_entity.pdbx_description
1 polymer ?
#
loop_
_entity_poly.entity_id
_entity_poly.type
_entity_poly.pdbx_seq_one_letter_code
_entity_poly.pdbx_strand_id
1 'polypeptide(L)' 'MRQNLFYSKIVGLLLLLLFSSAVQAEDGALRDIRLWTAPDHTRLVLDLSGKIEYELFRLHDPERIVIDMQQTELKT' A
#
# COMPACT_ATOMS: atom_id res chain seq x y z
N MET A 1 0.94 10.80 48.54
CA MET A 1 0.21 11.50 47.46
C MET A 1 0.97 11.57 46.12
N ARG A 2 2.26 11.96 46.08
CA ARG A 2 3.03 12.10 44.82
C ARG A 2 3.31 10.80 44.06
N GLN A 3 3.48 9.66 44.74
CA GLN A 3 3.70 8.36 44.08
C GLN A 3 2.48 7.86 43.30
N ASN A 4 1.27 7.95 43.85
CA ASN A 4 0.03 7.53 43.15
C ASN A 4 -0.22 8.35 41.88
N LEU A 5 0.17 9.63 41.90
CA LEU A 5 0.10 10.52 40.75
C LEU A 5 1.10 10.13 39.66
N PHE A 6 2.26 9.59 40.02
CA PHE A 6 3.27 9.08 39.08
C PHE A 6 2.81 7.79 38.40
N TYR A 7 2.25 6.83 39.16
CA TYR A 7 1.70 5.59 38.60
C TYR A 7 0.52 5.85 37.66
N SER A 8 -0.37 6.79 38.01
CA SER A 8 -1.50 7.18 37.15
C SER A 8 -1.04 7.70 35.79
N LYS A 9 0.06 8.47 35.74
CA LYS A 9 0.64 8.95 34.47
C LYS A 9 1.27 7.84 33.64
N ILE A 10 1.94 6.88 34.29
CA ILE A 10 2.53 5.72 33.59
C ILE A 10 1.44 4.85 32.98
N VAL A 11 0.38 4.57 33.74
CA VAL A 11 -0.78 3.81 33.24
C VAL A 11 -1.46 4.57 32.09
N GLY A 12 -1.64 5.88 32.22
CA GLY A 12 -2.19 6.72 31.16
C GLY A 12 -1.33 6.69 29.88
N LEU A 13 0.00 6.75 30.01
CA LEU A 13 0.92 6.66 28.89
C LEU A 13 0.92 5.27 28.24
N LEU A 14 0.89 4.20 29.03
CA LEU A 14 0.79 2.82 28.54
C LEU A 14 -0.52 2.60 27.78
N LEU A 15 -1.65 3.11 28.30
CA LEU A 15 -2.93 3.05 27.60
C LEU A 15 -2.89 3.83 26.27
N LEU A 16 -2.28 5.02 26.25
CA LEU A 16 -2.11 5.80 25.02
C LEU A 16 -1.25 5.07 23.97
N LEU A 17 -0.17 4.42 24.40
CA LEU A 17 0.69 3.63 23.52
C LEU A 17 -0.03 2.39 22.95
N LEU A 18 -0.90 1.75 23.75
CA LEU A 18 -1.71 0.62 23.28
C LEU A 18 -2.76 1.01 22.23
N PHE A 19 -3.24 2.26 22.23
CA PHE A 19 -4.18 2.77 21.21
C PHE A 19 -3.49 3.26 19.93
N SER A 20 -2.16 3.41 19.92
CA SER A 20 -1.44 3.99 18.78
C SER A 20 -1.22 3.01 17.61
N SER A 21 -1.51 1.72 17.80
CA SER A 21 -1.30 0.66 16.79
C SER A 21 -2.50 0.40 15.87
N ALA A 22 -3.56 1.20 15.96
CA ALA A 22 -4.80 0.96 15.20
C ALA A 22 -4.82 1.56 13.78
N VAL A 23 -3.77 2.26 13.34
CA VAL A 23 -3.69 2.76 11.95
C VAL A 23 -3.14 1.65 11.08
N GLN A 24 -4.04 0.84 10.52
CA GLN A 24 -3.72 -0.04 9.40
C GLN A 24 -3.64 0.84 8.16
N ALA A 25 -2.49 0.86 7.48
CA ALA A 25 -2.43 1.37 6.12
C ALA A 25 -3.22 0.39 5.24
N GLU A 26 -4.18 0.89 4.46
CA GLU A 26 -4.86 0.05 3.47
C GLU A 26 -3.87 -0.27 2.35
N ASP A 27 -3.53 -1.54 2.19
CA ASP A 27 -2.74 -2.00 1.06
C ASP A 27 -3.45 -1.60 -0.25
N GLY A 28 -2.69 -1.03 -1.19
CA GLY A 28 -3.27 -0.64 -2.48
C GLY A 28 -3.75 -1.87 -3.25
N ALA A 29 -5.00 -1.85 -3.72
CA ALA A 29 -5.59 -2.91 -4.53
C ALA A 29 -5.81 -2.43 -5.97
N LEU A 30 -5.62 -3.32 -6.94
CA LEU A 30 -5.93 -3.03 -8.34
C LEU A 30 -7.45 -3.06 -8.55
N ARG A 31 -8.00 -1.94 -9.00
CA ARG A 31 -9.45 -1.75 -9.19
C ARG A 31 -9.88 -1.91 -10.64
N ASP A 32 -9.07 -1.43 -11.57
CA ASP A 32 -9.38 -1.44 -12.99
C ASP A 32 -8.10 -1.40 -13.84
N ILE A 33 -8.21 -1.91 -15.06
CA ILE A 33 -7.15 -1.86 -16.08
C ILE A 33 -7.75 -1.31 -17.36
N ARG A 34 -7.22 -0.18 -17.83
CA ARG A 34 -7.63 0.42 -19.11
C ARG A 34 -6.51 0.41 -20.12
N LEU A 35 -6.86 0.01 -21.33
CA LEU A 35 -5.95 -0.04 -22.47
C LEU A 35 -6.46 0.89 -23.57
N TRP A 36 -5.58 1.78 -24.03
CA TRP A 36 -5.82 2.59 -25.21
C TRP A 36 -4.67 2.41 -26.19
N THR A 37 -5.00 2.17 -27.45
CA THR A 37 -4.01 2.08 -28.53
C THR A 37 -4.12 3.34 -29.39
N ALA A 38 -3.02 4.06 -29.51
CA ALA A 38 -2.83 5.16 -30.43
C ALA A 38 -1.90 4.71 -31.58
N PRO A 39 -1.82 5.45 -32.70
CA PRO A 39 -0.97 5.07 -33.83
C PRO A 39 0.53 4.94 -33.49
N ASP A 40 1.00 5.65 -32.47
CA ASP A 40 2.41 5.76 -32.08
C ASP A 40 2.73 5.13 -30.72
N HIS A 41 1.72 4.84 -29.89
CA HIS A 41 1.91 4.25 -28.57
C HIS A 41 0.70 3.47 -28.08
N THR A 42 0.93 2.57 -27.12
CA THR A 42 -0.12 1.98 -26.32
C THR A 42 -0.05 2.54 -24.91
N ARG A 43 -1.19 2.97 -24.35
CA ARG A 43 -1.31 3.45 -22.98
C ARG A 43 -2.06 2.41 -22.16
N LEU A 44 -1.40 1.92 -21.11
CA LEU A 44 -1.99 1.08 -20.07
C LEU A 44 -2.13 1.92 -18.80
N VAL A 45 -3.34 1.97 -18.23
CA VAL A 45 -3.62 2.70 -16.98
C VAL A 45 -4.14 1.70 -15.95
N LEU A 46 -3.49 1.63 -14.81
CA LEU A 46 -3.87 0.80 -13.66
C LEU A 46 -4.49 1.72 -12.60
N ASP A 47 -5.76 1.49 -12.25
CA ASP A 47 -6.41 2.22 -11.17
C ASP A 47 -6.21 1.49 -9.85
N LEU A 48 -5.66 2.19 -8.87
CA LEU A 48 -5.30 1.62 -7.57
C LEU A 48 -6.14 2.27 -6.45
N SER A 49 -6.51 1.50 -5.41
CA SER A 49 -7.20 2.04 -4.22
C SER A 49 -6.28 2.82 -3.28
N GLY A 50 -4.96 2.56 -3.36
CA GLY A 50 -3.96 3.14 -2.48
C GLY A 50 -2.59 3.19 -3.13
N LYS A 51 -1.60 3.70 -2.40
CA LYS A 51 -0.20 3.74 -2.85
C LYS A 51 0.37 2.32 -2.84
N ILE A 52 1.12 1.96 -3.87
CA ILE A 52 1.84 0.69 -3.95
C ILE A 52 3.31 0.95 -4.30
N GLU A 53 4.17 0.02 -3.91
CA GLU A 53 5.53 -0.08 -4.45
C GLU A 53 5.51 -1.06 -5.63
N TYR A 54 6.20 -0.69 -6.71
CA TYR A 54 6.26 -1.51 -7.92
C TYR A 54 7.64 -1.44 -8.58
N GLU A 55 7.99 -2.50 -9.31
CA GLU A 55 9.15 -2.56 -10.19
C GLU A 55 8.70 -2.73 -11.64
N LEU A 56 9.40 -2.08 -12.56
CA LEU A 56 9.13 -2.20 -13.99
C LEU A 56 10.38 -2.66 -14.72
N PHE A 57 10.27 -3.79 -15.41
CA PHE A 57 11.37 -4.36 -16.18
C PHE A 57 10.86 -5.06 -17.44
N ARG A 58 11.81 -5.42 -18.30
CA ARG A 58 11.53 -6.11 -19.57
C ARG A 58 12.11 -7.51 -19.52
N LEU A 59 11.39 -8.44 -20.12
CA LEU A 59 11.89 -9.76 -20.44
C LEU A 59 12.07 -9.85 -21.95
N HIS A 60 13.13 -10.52 -22.34
CA HIS A 60 13.43 -10.86 -23.74
C HIS A 60 13.02 -12.33 -23.99
N ASP A 61 12.82 -12.69 -25.25
CA ASP A 61 12.53 -14.07 -25.67
C ASP A 61 11.30 -14.75 -24.99
N PRO A 62 10.05 -14.27 -25.21
CA PRO A 62 9.65 -13.16 -26.06
C PRO A 62 9.63 -11.81 -25.31
N GLU A 63 9.62 -10.72 -26.07
CA GLU A 63 9.50 -9.34 -25.58
C GLU A 63 8.25 -9.16 -24.71
N ARG A 64 8.47 -8.85 -23.43
CA ARG A 64 7.41 -8.58 -22.44
C ARG A 64 7.81 -7.40 -21.56
N ILE A 65 6.81 -6.63 -21.17
CA ILE A 65 6.93 -5.65 -20.07
C ILE A 65 6.29 -6.29 -18.85
N VAL A 66 7.01 -6.31 -17.74
CA VAL A 66 6.53 -6.83 -16.46
C VAL A 66 6.44 -5.67 -15.48
N ILE A 67 5.31 -5.60 -14.79
CA ILE A 67 5.07 -4.67 -13.69
C ILE A 67 4.88 -5.56 -12.46
N ASP A 68 5.89 -5.63 -11.62
CA ASP A 68 5.82 -6.36 -10.35
C ASP A 68 5.29 -5.41 -9.27
N MET A 69 4.25 -5.80 -8.55
CA MET A 69 3.51 -4.95 -7.62
C MET A 69 3.50 -5.62 -6.25
N GLN A 70 4.07 -4.96 -5.24
CA GLN A 70 4.16 -5.51 -3.89
C GLN A 70 2.83 -5.35 -3.13
N GLN A 71 2.53 -6.34 -2.29
CA GLN A 71 1.35 -6.35 -1.40
C GLN A 71 0.02 -6.00 -2.09
N THR A 72 -0.14 -6.40 -3.35
CA THR A 72 -1.33 -6.09 -4.14
C THR A 72 -2.16 -7.35 -4.33
N GLU A 73 -3.42 -7.34 -3.89
CA GLU A 73 -4.37 -8.40 -4.22
C GLU A 73 -5.04 -8.11 -5.57
N LEU A 74 -5.00 -9.10 -6.47
CA LEU A 74 -5.86 -9.12 -7.65
C LEU A 74 -7.22 -9.70 -7.25
N LYS A 75 -8.22 -8.83 -7.04
CA LYS A 75 -9.61 -9.29 -6.88
C LYS A 75 -10.17 -9.65 -8.25
N THR A 76 -10.37 -10.95 -8.47
CA THR A 76 -10.99 -11.52 -9.68
C THR A 76 -12.47 -11.74 -9.46
#